data_AF-A0AAW0XAX8-F1
#
_entry.id   AF-A0AAW0XAX8-F1
#
_cell.length_a   1.000
_cell.length_b   1.000
_cell.length_c   1.000
_cell.angle_alpha   90.00
_cell.angle_beta   90.00
_cell.angle_gamma   90.00
#
_symmetry.space_group_name_H-M   'P 1'
#
loop_
_entity.id
_entity.type
_entity.pdbx_description
1 polymer ?
#
loop_
_entity_poly.entity_id
_entity_poly.type
_entity_poly.pdbx_seq_one_letter_code
_entity_poly.pdbx_strand_id
1 'polypeptide(L)'
;MVSWRDAHTLSRANSVLLWNRNNAFCGKCGSPTERNAAGHLRRCSSCNMTHYPSAIPVGIVLVTDPSHQNIVLVRQPRQPPGMYSCIAGFSDVGESLEDTVHREVAEEVGIEVSSVRYVASQHWPFPGSLMAGCFAVAEKQEV
;
A
#
# COMPACT_ATOMS: atom_id res chain seq x y z
N MET A 1 15.74 -14.99 11.41
CA MET A 1 14.65 -14.02 11.60
C MET A 1 15.28 -12.63 11.56
N VAL A 2 14.78 -11.72 10.73
CA VAL A 2 15.35 -10.35 10.59
C VAL A 2 14.80 -9.47 11.72
N SER A 3 15.63 -8.62 12.34
CA SER A 3 15.15 -7.71 13.39
C SER A 3 14.27 -6.60 12.80
N TRP A 4 13.37 -6.01 13.60
CA TRP A 4 12.54 -4.88 13.14
C TRP A 4 13.36 -3.68 12.63
N ARG A 5 14.52 -3.41 13.24
CA ARG A 5 15.44 -2.35 12.80
C ARG A 5 16.04 -2.67 11.43
N ASP A 6 16.41 -3.92 11.22
CA ASP A 6 16.96 -4.38 9.95
C ASP A 6 15.89 -4.43 8.86
N ALA A 7 14.65 -4.79 9.22
CA ALA A 7 13.52 -4.86 8.28
C ALA A 7 13.24 -3.49 7.63
N HIS A 8 13.23 -2.39 8.39
CA HIS A 8 13.07 -1.06 7.81
C HIS A 8 14.24 -0.67 6.90
N THR A 9 15.47 -0.99 7.30
CA THR A 9 16.67 -0.70 6.51
C THR A 9 16.66 -1.46 5.18
N LEU A 10 16.34 -2.75 5.23
CA LEU A 10 16.22 -3.60 4.04
C LEU A 10 15.05 -3.19 3.15
N SER A 11 13.90 -2.87 3.74
CA SER A 11 12.73 -2.36 3.02
C SER A 11 13.06 -1.08 2.24
N ARG A 12 13.70 -0.12 2.91
CA ARG A 12 14.19 1.11 2.27
C ARG A 12 15.18 0.83 1.14
N ALA A 13 16.18 -0.01 1.40
CA ALA A 13 17.19 -0.37 0.41
C ALA A 13 16.55 -1.00 -0.83
N ASN A 14 15.64 -1.96 -0.64
CA ASN A 14 14.95 -2.63 -1.74
C ASN A 14 14.11 -1.65 -2.55
N SER A 15 13.29 -0.80 -1.90
CA SER A 15 12.46 0.18 -2.60
C SER A 15 13.30 1.20 -3.40
N VAL A 16 14.39 1.72 -2.83
CA VAL A 16 15.26 2.69 -3.52
C VAL A 16 15.99 2.05 -4.70
N LEU A 17 16.52 0.84 -4.53
CA LEU A 17 17.22 0.12 -5.60
C LEU A 17 16.26 -0.24 -6.75
N LEU A 18 15.06 -0.73 -6.42
CA LEU A 18 14.03 -1.08 -7.40
C LEU A 18 13.56 0.18 -8.16
N TRP A 19 13.30 1.27 -7.44
CA TRP A 19 12.93 2.54 -8.07
C TRP A 19 14.03 3.05 -9.02
N ASN A 20 15.30 3.02 -8.60
CA ASN A 20 16.41 3.44 -9.44
C ASN A 20 16.60 2.59 -10.69
N ARG A 21 16.28 1.29 -10.61
CA ARG A 21 16.28 0.37 -11.75
C ARG A 21 15.17 0.72 -12.73
N ASN A 22 13.97 0.99 -12.22
CA ASN A 22 12.78 1.19 -13.05
C ASN A 22 12.67 2.62 -13.63
N ASN A 23 13.41 3.60 -13.08
CA ASN A 23 13.35 5.00 -13.50
C ASN A 23 14.64 5.45 -14.20
N ALA A 24 15.25 4.60 -15.01
CA ALA A 24 16.49 4.93 -15.74
C ALA A 24 16.29 6.07 -16.77
N PHE A 25 15.09 6.21 -17.32
CA PHE A 25 14.71 7.20 -18.32
C PHE A 25 13.62 8.14 -17.79
N CYS A 26 13.55 9.35 -18.32
CA CYS A 26 12.60 10.37 -17.91
C CYS A 26 11.21 10.05 -18.47
N GLY A 27 10.21 9.89 -17.60
CA GLY A 27 8.82 9.68 -18.01
C GLY A 27 8.19 10.83 -18.82
N LYS A 28 8.81 12.03 -18.80
CA LYS A 28 8.34 13.20 -19.57
C LYS A 28 8.91 13.25 -20.99
N CYS A 29 10.20 12.96 -21.18
CA CYS A 29 10.87 13.18 -22.47
C CYS A 29 11.66 11.98 -23.02
N GLY A 30 11.70 10.85 -22.30
CA GLY A 30 12.40 9.64 -22.72
C GLY A 30 13.93 9.66 -22.58
N SER A 31 14.54 10.81 -22.28
CA SER A 31 16.00 10.93 -22.12
C SER A 31 16.49 10.21 -20.85
N PRO A 32 17.75 9.74 -20.82
CA PRO A 32 18.35 9.18 -19.60
C PRO A 32 18.27 10.15 -18.42
N THR A 33 18.20 9.60 -17.20
CA THR A 33 18.23 10.36 -15.95
C THR A 33 19.46 10.02 -15.13
N GLU A 34 19.97 10.99 -14.39
CA GLU A 34 21.13 10.87 -13.53
C GLU A 34 20.69 10.69 -12.07
N ARG A 35 21.35 9.78 -11.35
CA ARG A 35 21.11 9.54 -9.91
C ARG A 35 21.84 10.59 -9.09
N ASN A 36 21.26 11.02 -7.97
CA ASN A 36 22.03 11.74 -6.95
C ASN A 36 22.87 10.79 -6.10
N ALA A 37 23.82 11.33 -5.32
CA ALA A 37 24.75 10.54 -4.49
C ALA A 37 24.05 9.64 -3.46
N ALA A 38 22.85 10.02 -2.99
CA ALA A 38 22.08 9.26 -2.01
C ALA A 38 20.98 8.36 -2.61
N GLY A 39 20.81 8.34 -3.94
CA GLY A 39 19.85 7.49 -4.65
C GLY A 39 18.36 7.83 -4.49
N HIS A 40 17.99 8.86 -3.74
CA HIS A 40 16.60 9.28 -3.49
C HIS A 40 16.04 10.30 -4.48
N LEU A 41 16.79 10.61 -5.54
CA LEU A 41 16.39 11.56 -6.56
C LEU A 41 17.03 11.18 -7.89
N ARG A 42 16.30 11.43 -8.98
CA ARG A 42 16.82 11.35 -10.34
C ARG A 42 16.51 12.61 -11.11
N ARG A 43 17.50 13.17 -11.80
CA ARG A 43 17.36 14.39 -12.60
C ARG A 43 17.53 14.08 -14.08
N CYS A 44 16.65 14.61 -14.90
CA CYS A 44 16.81 14.61 -16.35
C CYS A 44 17.57 15.87 -16.78
N SER A 45 18.74 15.74 -17.36
CA SER A 45 19.53 16.87 -17.87
C SER A 45 18.93 17.50 -19.13
N SER A 46 18.12 16.76 -19.91
CA SER A 46 17.50 17.26 -21.13
C SER A 46 16.29 18.18 -20.90
N CYS A 47 15.44 17.89 -19.91
CA CYS A 47 14.22 18.66 -19.64
C CYS A 47 14.15 19.27 -18.23
N ASN A 48 15.21 19.12 -17.43
CA ASN A 48 15.32 19.57 -16.04
C ASN A 48 14.28 18.99 -15.06
N MET A 49 13.51 17.97 -15.48
CA MET A 49 12.56 17.29 -14.59
C MET A 49 13.30 16.53 -13.50
N THR A 50 12.75 16.59 -12.28
CA THR A 50 13.24 15.87 -11.12
C THR A 50 12.22 14.83 -10.70
N HIS A 51 12.67 13.59 -10.54
CA HIS A 51 11.85 12.45 -10.13
C HIS A 51 12.24 12.01 -8.72
N TYR A 52 11.23 11.70 -7.92
CA TYR A 52 11.37 11.17 -6.57
C TYR A 52 10.76 9.76 -6.48
N PRO A 53 11.26 8.90 -5.59
CA PRO A 53 10.55 7.68 -5.21
C PRO A 53 9.20 8.03 -4.59
N SER A 54 8.14 7.40 -5.08
CA SER A 54 6.79 7.52 -4.50
C SER A 54 6.38 6.20 -3.89
N ALA A 55 5.74 6.26 -2.72
CA ALA A 55 5.05 5.12 -2.13
C ALA A 55 3.57 5.24 -2.45
N ILE A 56 2.97 4.16 -2.98
CA ILE A 56 1.53 4.14 -3.26
C ILE A 56 0.80 3.79 -1.95
N PRO A 57 -0.16 4.62 -1.48
CA PRO A 57 -0.95 4.31 -0.31
C PRO A 57 -1.86 3.10 -0.55
N VAL A 58 -1.95 2.23 0.45
CA VAL A 58 -2.77 1.03 0.44
C VAL A 58 -3.50 0.94 1.77
N GLY A 59 -4.83 0.89 1.75
CA GLY A 59 -5.62 0.56 2.93
C GLY A 59 -5.58 -0.95 3.18
N ILE A 60 -5.38 -1.38 4.42
CA ILE A 60 -5.64 -2.76 4.86
C ILE A 60 -6.53 -2.72 6.10
N VAL A 61 -7.67 -3.39 6.06
CA VAL A 61 -8.72 -3.22 7.06
C VAL A 61 -9.14 -4.56 7.66
N LEU A 62 -9.18 -4.62 8.99
CA LEU A 62 -9.89 -5.67 9.71
C LEU A 62 -11.32 -5.18 9.97
N VAL A 63 -12.28 -5.85 9.36
CA VAL A 63 -13.71 -5.56 9.52
C VAL A 63 -14.28 -6.50 10.57
N THR A 64 -14.96 -5.94 11.57
CA THR A 64 -15.73 -6.73 12.56
C THR A 64 -17.22 -6.62 12.28
N ASP A 65 -17.99 -7.59 12.76
CA ASP A 65 -19.44 -7.42 12.87
C ASP A 65 -19.79 -6.39 13.98
N PRO A 66 -21.05 -5.90 14.06
CA PRO A 66 -21.46 -4.96 15.11
C PRO A 66 -21.26 -5.47 16.54
N SER A 67 -21.26 -6.80 16.76
CA SER A 67 -21.05 -7.41 18.06
C SER A 67 -19.56 -7.57 18.45
N HIS A 68 -18.66 -7.30 17.51
CA HIS A 68 -17.21 -7.54 17.62
C HIS A 68 -16.84 -8.98 17.99
N GLN A 69 -17.69 -9.94 17.68
CA GLN A 69 -17.43 -11.37 17.91
C GLN A 69 -16.87 -12.05 16.66
N ASN A 70 -17.14 -11.50 15.48
CA ASN A 70 -16.74 -12.07 14.20
C ASN A 70 -15.90 -11.07 13.40
N ILE A 71 -15.05 -11.60 12.53
CA ILE A 71 -14.21 -10.82 11.62
C ILE A 71 -14.37 -11.32 10.18
N VAL A 72 -14.30 -10.38 9.23
CA VAL A 72 -14.25 -10.70 7.80
C VAL A 72 -12.80 -11.01 7.43
N LEU A 73 -12.59 -12.14 6.77
CA LEU A 73 -11.32 -12.46 6.13
C LEU A 73 -11.58 -12.95 4.71
N VAL A 74 -10.73 -12.52 3.79
CA VAL A 74 -10.79 -12.90 2.38
C VAL A 74 -9.65 -13.83 2.02
N ARG A 75 -9.84 -14.61 0.95
CA ARG A 75 -8.79 -15.44 0.37
C ARG A 75 -8.71 -15.26 -1.14
N GLN A 76 -7.54 -14.92 -1.63
CA GLN A 76 -7.25 -14.84 -3.06
C GLN A 76 -6.71 -16.20 -3.59
N PRO A 77 -7.00 -16.59 -4.85
CA PRO A 77 -6.55 -17.86 -5.41
C PRO A 77 -5.03 -18.11 -5.33
N ARG A 78 -4.23 -17.04 -5.41
CA ARG A 78 -2.76 -17.07 -5.32
C ARG A 78 -2.21 -17.37 -3.91
N GLN A 79 -3.05 -17.28 -2.88
CA GLN A 79 -2.63 -17.50 -1.50
C GLN A 79 -2.50 -18.99 -1.20
N PRO A 80 -1.52 -19.41 -0.37
CA PRO A 80 -1.42 -20.78 0.09
C PRO A 80 -2.74 -21.33 0.66
N PRO A 81 -3.02 -22.63 0.52
CA PRO A 81 -4.21 -23.24 1.13
C PRO A 81 -4.27 -22.96 2.63
N GLY A 82 -5.46 -22.58 3.12
CA GLY A 82 -5.68 -22.24 4.53
C GLY A 82 -5.22 -20.84 4.96
N MET A 83 -4.59 -20.06 4.08
CA MET A 83 -4.22 -18.67 4.38
C MET A 83 -5.37 -17.72 4.01
N TYR A 84 -5.79 -16.94 4.98
CA TYR A 84 -6.77 -15.86 4.83
C TYR A 84 -6.13 -14.55 5.30
N SER A 85 -6.63 -13.43 4.78
CA SER A 85 -6.13 -12.10 5.14
C SER A 85 -7.25 -11.10 5.28
N CYS A 86 -6.95 -9.99 5.94
CA CYS A 86 -7.72 -8.76 5.87
C CYS A 86 -7.88 -8.30 4.41
N ILE A 87 -8.89 -7.48 4.16
CA ILE A 87 -9.13 -6.83 2.86
C ILE A 87 -8.09 -5.71 2.71
N ALA A 88 -7.49 -5.60 1.53
CA ALA A 88 -6.51 -4.56 1.26
C ALA A 88 -6.54 -4.14 -0.21
N GLY A 89 -6.39 -2.83 -0.44
CA GLY A 89 -6.40 -2.29 -1.79
C GLY A 89 -5.79 -0.90 -1.90
N PHE A 90 -5.48 -0.51 -3.14
CA PHE A 90 -4.79 0.74 -3.44
C PHE A 90 -5.76 1.91 -3.33
N SER A 91 -5.30 3.03 -2.79
CA SER A 91 -6.10 4.25 -2.85
C SER A 91 -6.09 4.81 -4.27
N ASP A 92 -7.27 5.19 -4.74
CA ASP A 92 -7.43 5.88 -6.01
C ASP A 92 -7.11 7.37 -5.89
N VAL A 93 -6.92 8.02 -7.04
CA VAL A 93 -6.55 9.44 -7.09
C VAL A 93 -7.67 10.29 -6.52
N GLY A 94 -7.38 10.98 -5.42
CA GLY A 94 -8.31 11.87 -4.75
C GLY A 94 -9.09 11.23 -3.61
N GLU A 95 -8.93 9.94 -3.36
CA GLU A 95 -9.54 9.27 -2.21
C GLU A 95 -8.83 9.62 -0.91
N SER A 96 -9.61 9.75 0.17
CA SER A 96 -9.08 9.56 1.52
C SER A 96 -8.81 8.07 1.78
N LEU A 97 -8.03 7.75 2.81
CA LEU A 97 -7.82 6.34 3.19
C LEU A 97 -9.12 5.70 3.66
N GLU A 98 -10.00 6.48 4.27
CA GLU A 98 -11.34 6.07 4.67
C GLU A 98 -12.18 5.71 3.45
N ASP A 99 -12.22 6.55 2.42
CA ASP A 99 -12.95 6.27 1.17
C ASP A 99 -12.42 4.99 0.50
N THR A 100 -11.09 4.82 0.45
CA THR A 100 -10.48 3.59 -0.04
C THR A 100 -10.95 2.37 0.74
N VAL A 101 -11.02 2.45 2.08
CA VAL A 101 -11.50 1.34 2.91
C VAL A 101 -12.98 1.04 2.62
N HIS A 102 -13.84 2.05 2.50
CA HIS A 102 -15.25 1.85 2.17
C HIS A 102 -15.39 1.17 0.80
N ARG A 103 -14.72 1.68 -0.23
CA ARG A 103 -14.78 1.14 -1.60
C ARG A 103 -14.26 -0.29 -1.66
N GLU A 104 -13.05 -0.54 -1.15
CA GLU A 104 -12.41 -1.86 -1.27
C GLU A 104 -13.19 -2.96 -0.53
N VAL A 105 -13.80 -2.65 0.62
CA VAL A 105 -14.65 -3.63 1.31
C VAL A 105 -15.94 -3.87 0.53
N ALA A 106 -16.58 -2.84 -0.01
CA ALA A 106 -17.77 -2.99 -0.84
C ALA A 106 -17.49 -3.79 -2.13
N GLU A 107 -16.35 -3.54 -2.80
CA GLU A 107 -15.97 -4.22 -4.04
C GLU A 107 -15.61 -5.70 -3.84
N GLU A 108 -14.84 -6.02 -2.80
CA GLU A 108 -14.32 -7.38 -2.59
C GLU A 108 -15.34 -8.31 -1.92
N VAL A 109 -16.18 -7.80 -1.02
CA VAL A 109 -17.11 -8.63 -0.22
C VAL A 109 -18.56 -8.13 -0.18
N GLY A 110 -18.87 -6.97 -0.76
CA GLY A 110 -20.24 -6.45 -0.81
C GLY A 110 -20.77 -5.95 0.54
N ILE A 111 -19.88 -5.61 1.48
CA ILE A 111 -20.25 -5.15 2.83
C ILE A 111 -20.03 -3.65 2.94
N GLU A 112 -21.03 -2.94 3.44
CA GLU A 112 -20.90 -1.55 3.86
C GLU A 112 -20.32 -1.49 5.29
N VAL A 113 -19.35 -0.61 5.49
CA VAL A 113 -18.67 -0.42 6.77
C VAL A 113 -18.79 1.00 7.27
N SER A 114 -18.60 1.18 8.56
CA SER A 114 -18.55 2.46 9.25
C SER A 114 -17.39 2.49 10.25
N SER A 115 -17.21 3.63 10.92
CA SER A 115 -16.25 3.77 12.03
C SER A 115 -14.81 3.39 11.65
N VAL A 116 -14.38 3.73 10.43
CA VAL A 116 -13.02 3.48 9.96
C VAL A 116 -12.03 4.20 10.86
N ARG A 117 -11.10 3.45 11.46
CA ARG A 117 -10.11 3.97 12.39
C ARG A 117 -8.71 3.48 12.04
N TYR A 118 -7.83 4.42 11.72
CA TYR A 118 -6.40 4.15 11.54
C TYR A 118 -5.75 3.61 12.83
N VAL A 119 -4.79 2.70 12.66
CA VAL A 119 -4.08 2.01 13.73
C VAL A 119 -2.57 2.21 13.63
N ALA A 120 -2.00 1.84 12.47
CA ALA A 120 -0.57 1.84 12.25
C ALA A 120 -0.27 1.81 10.75
N SER A 121 0.98 2.06 10.38
CA SER A 121 1.43 1.94 9.00
C SER A 121 2.72 1.13 8.88
N GLN A 122 2.89 0.47 7.75
CA GLN A 122 4.10 -0.28 7.42
C GLN A 122 4.49 -0.06 5.96
N HIS A 123 5.76 0.22 5.71
CA HIS A 123 6.28 0.24 4.34
C HIS A 123 6.39 -1.18 3.80
N TRP A 124 5.74 -1.44 2.67
CA TRP A 124 5.71 -2.75 2.03
C TRP A 124 6.55 -2.73 0.75
N PRO A 125 7.75 -3.31 0.75
CA PRO A 125 8.75 -3.07 -0.29
C PRO A 125 8.53 -3.87 -1.59
N PHE A 126 7.32 -4.40 -1.82
CA PHE A 126 6.99 -5.28 -2.95
C PHE A 126 5.74 -4.78 -3.70
N PRO A 127 5.85 -3.81 -4.63
CA PRO A 127 7.07 -3.16 -5.14
C PRO A 127 7.45 -1.84 -4.42
N GLY A 128 6.72 -1.41 -3.40
CA GLY A 128 7.00 -0.16 -2.66
C GLY A 128 5.74 0.65 -2.34
N SER A 129 4.81 0.06 -1.59
CA SER A 129 3.61 0.72 -1.09
C SER A 129 3.74 1.10 0.40
N LEU A 130 2.88 2.02 0.85
CA LEU A 130 2.69 2.31 2.27
C LEU A 130 1.36 1.70 2.70
N MET A 131 1.41 0.63 3.49
CA MET A 131 0.22 0.00 4.05
C MET A 131 -0.26 0.81 5.24
N ALA A 132 -1.52 1.23 5.23
CA ALA A 132 -2.22 1.86 6.34
C ALA A 132 -3.23 0.85 6.92
N GLY A 133 -2.95 0.39 8.13
CA GLY A 133 -3.80 -0.54 8.86
C GLY A 133 -4.96 0.16 9.55
N CYS A 134 -6.17 -0.31 9.29
CA CYS A 134 -7.42 0.23 9.81
C CYS A 134 -8.26 -0.86 10.49
N PHE A 135 -9.11 -0.43 11.43
CA PHE A 135 -10.29 -1.18 11.84
C PHE A 135 -11.55 -0.54 11.24
N ALA A 136 -12.55 -1.35 10.94
CA ALA A 136 -13.87 -0.88 10.57
C ALA A 136 -14.95 -1.82 11.12
N VAL A 137 -16.18 -1.34 11.17
CA VAL A 137 -17.33 -2.12 11.66
C VAL A 137 -18.36 -2.23 10.54
N ALA A 138 -18.76 -3.45 10.19
CA ALA A 138 -19.84 -3.69 9.24
C ALA A 138 -21.14 -3.04 9.73
N GLU A 139 -21.92 -2.42 8.85
CA GLU A 139 -23.17 -1.76 9.25
C GLU A 139 -24.27 -2.75 9.65
N LYS A 140 -24.22 -3.98 9.12
CA LYS A 140 -25.20 -5.04 9.38
C LYS A 140 -24.51 -6.28 9.92
N GLN A 141 -25.28 -7.10 10.63
CA GLN A 141 -24.80 -8.34 11.23
C GLN A 141 -24.72 -9.52 10.24
N GLU A 142 -25.16 -9.32 9.00
CA GLU A 142 -24.97 -10.29 7.92
C GLU A 142 -23.54 -10.20 7.40
N VAL A 143 -22.65 -10.93 8.07
CA VAL A 143 -21.27 -11.24 7.64
C VAL A 143 -21.13 -12.75 7.51
#